data_AF-A0A2M9Z7W5-F1
#
_entry.id   AF-A0A2M9Z7W5-F1
#
_cell.length_a   1.000
_cell.length_b   1.000
_cell.length_c   1.000
_cell.angle_alpha   90.00
_cell.angle_beta   90.00
_cell.angle_gamma   90.00
#
_symmetry.space_group_name_H-M   'P 1'
#
loop_
_entity.id
_entity.type
_entity.pdbx_description
1 polymer ?
#
loop_
_entity_poly.entity_id
_entity_poly.type
_entity_poly.pdbx_seq_one_letter_code
_entity_poly.pdbx_strand_id
1 'polypeptide(L)'
;MWKDRFRRNTNEKRIRMKSDRWPKVIGILGILLGSIGTCSNQYLLLLPKATETQRAMFQKMAPVADTSLDQEKFSTLADEFDRMTKMEPWFEKWCYIGGSLGILISLFYIFSSIWLLLLKKGAIRYFYFASAVDILFSLTKGIVAFYGPSASGVMSFAQSLVGIGFVAVLLFITASSDQTVFQEEVGQS
;
A
#
# COMPACT_ATOMS: atom_id res chain seq x y z
N MET A 1 4.69 28.36 47.45
CA MET A 1 3.63 28.92 46.58
C MET A 1 4.11 29.28 45.16
N TRP A 2 5.21 30.02 44.95
CA TRP A 2 5.70 30.34 43.59
C TRP A 2 6.33 29.15 42.84
N LYS A 3 7.08 28.27 43.54
CA LYS A 3 7.69 27.06 42.95
C LYS A 3 6.66 26.09 42.35
N ASP A 4 5.50 25.95 42.97
CA ASP A 4 4.44 25.05 42.51
C ASP A 4 3.73 25.56 41.25
N ARG A 5 3.73 26.89 41.04
CA ARG A 5 3.19 27.53 39.84
C ARG A 5 4.13 27.35 38.65
N PHE A 6 5.44 27.47 38.87
CA PHE A 6 6.47 27.23 37.84
C PHE A 6 6.56 25.76 37.41
N ARG A 7 6.46 24.81 38.37
CA ARG A 7 6.42 23.36 38.07
C ARG A 7 5.19 22.96 37.25
N ARG A 8 4.02 23.52 37.55
CA ARG A 8 2.81 23.25 36.76
C ARG A 8 2.95 23.72 35.31
N ASN A 9 3.44 24.95 35.11
CA ASN A 9 3.61 25.52 33.77
C ASN A 9 4.63 24.74 32.90
N THR A 10 5.69 24.20 33.52
CA THR A 10 6.68 23.38 32.79
C THR A 10 6.17 21.99 32.44
N ASN A 11 5.35 21.38 33.30
CA ASN A 11 4.74 20.08 33.00
C ASN A 11 3.64 20.19 31.94
N GLU A 12 2.79 21.21 31.98
CA GLU A 12 1.75 21.42 30.95
C GLU A 12 2.34 21.64 29.56
N LYS A 13 3.37 22.50 29.43
CA LYS A 13 4.08 22.68 28.15
C LYS A 13 4.69 21.37 27.65
N ARG A 14 5.23 20.54 28.56
CA ARG A 14 5.87 19.27 28.17
C ARG A 14 4.86 18.21 27.70
N ILE A 15 3.65 18.23 28.25
CA ILE A 15 2.55 17.33 27.84
C ILE A 15 1.97 17.78 26.49
N ARG A 16 1.71 19.09 26.31
CA ARG A 16 1.26 19.63 25.01
C ARG A 16 2.25 19.37 23.87
N MET A 17 3.55 19.57 24.11
CA MET A 17 4.59 19.28 23.12
C MET A 17 4.70 17.81 22.68
N LYS A 18 4.16 16.86 23.44
CA LYS A 18 4.07 15.45 23.03
C LYS A 18 2.79 15.17 22.24
N SER A 19 1.69 15.83 22.59
CA SER A 19 0.40 15.70 21.90
C SER A 19 0.50 16.09 20.43
N ASP A 20 1.17 17.20 20.11
CA ASP A 20 1.14 17.75 18.74
C ASP A 20 2.03 17.00 17.73
N ARG A 21 2.68 15.90 18.14
CA ARG A 21 3.60 15.14 17.29
C ARG A 21 2.92 14.00 16.54
N TRP A 22 1.78 13.52 17.01
CA TRP A 22 1.13 12.37 16.38
C TRP A 22 0.73 12.64 14.92
N PRO A 23 0.21 13.82 14.50
CA PRO A 23 -0.15 14.05 13.11
C PRO A 23 1.07 13.99 12.20
N LYS A 24 2.24 14.40 12.73
CA LYS A 24 3.52 14.32 12.02
C LYS A 24 3.97 12.89 11.79
N VAL A 25 3.88 12.06 12.82
CA VAL A 25 4.24 10.64 12.72
C VAL A 25 3.30 9.92 11.75
N ILE A 26 1.98 10.11 11.90
CA ILE A 26 0.98 9.46 11.03
C ILE A 26 1.13 9.95 9.59
N GLY A 27 1.34 11.24 9.37
CA GLY A 27 1.53 11.78 8.03
C GLY A 27 2.77 11.22 7.33
N ILE A 28 3.91 11.09 8.03
CA ILE A 28 5.13 10.48 7.47
C ILE A 28 4.89 8.99 7.16
N LEU A 29 4.29 8.24 8.09
CA LEU A 29 3.97 6.83 7.87
C LEU A 29 2.97 6.64 6.71
N GLY A 30 1.98 7.52 6.60
CA GLY A 30 1.02 7.54 5.51
C GLY A 30 1.69 7.77 4.15
N ILE A 31 2.64 8.70 4.06
CA ILE A 31 3.43 8.93 2.82
C ILE A 31 4.25 7.68 2.47
N LEU A 32 4.91 7.05 3.45
CA LEU A 32 5.70 5.84 3.22
C LEU A 32 4.83 4.69 2.72
N LEU A 33 3.69 4.44 3.37
CA LEU A 33 2.75 3.40 2.96
C LEU A 33 2.13 3.70 1.59
N GLY A 34 1.75 4.95 1.32
CA GLY A 34 1.24 5.35 0.01
C GLY A 34 2.29 5.20 -1.10
N SER A 35 3.57 5.43 -0.80
CA SER A 35 4.67 5.22 -1.75
C SER A 35 4.85 3.72 -2.05
N ILE A 36 4.85 2.88 -1.01
CA ILE A 36 4.87 1.41 -1.15
C ILE A 36 3.66 0.93 -1.96
N GLY A 37 2.47 1.47 -1.67
CA GLY A 37 1.24 1.20 -2.41
C GLY A 37 1.36 1.56 -3.89
N THR A 38 1.92 2.73 -4.19
CA THR A 38 2.16 3.19 -5.57
C THR A 38 3.10 2.23 -6.31
N CYS A 39 4.22 1.84 -5.69
CA CYS A 39 5.14 0.86 -6.27
C CYS A 39 4.47 -0.51 -6.48
N SER A 40 3.66 -0.97 -5.52
CA SER A 40 2.90 -2.23 -5.64
C SER A 40 1.91 -2.18 -6.82
N ASN A 41 1.19 -1.07 -6.97
CA ASN A 41 0.20 -0.91 -8.04
C ASN A 41 0.86 -0.71 -9.41
N GLN A 42 2.05 -0.10 -9.45
CA GLN A 42 2.88 -0.06 -10.66
C GLN A 42 3.39 -1.46 -11.05
N TYR A 43 3.83 -2.26 -10.08
CA TYR A 43 4.19 -3.66 -10.33
C TYR A 43 2.99 -4.46 -10.87
N LEU A 44 1.79 -4.25 -10.32
CA LEU A 44 0.56 -4.88 -10.81
C LEU A 44 0.27 -4.50 -12.27
N LEU A 45 0.46 -3.23 -12.64
CA LEU A 45 0.30 -2.74 -14.01
C LEU A 45 1.30 -3.37 -14.99
N LEU A 46 2.51 -3.65 -14.52
CA LEU A 46 3.57 -4.26 -15.31
C LEU A 46 3.55 -5.80 -15.27
N LEU A 47 2.70 -6.39 -14.43
CA LEU A 47 2.66 -7.84 -14.19
C LEU A 47 2.46 -8.65 -15.48
N PRO A 48 1.50 -8.33 -16.38
CA PRO A 48 1.31 -9.10 -17.61
C PRO A 48 2.58 -9.13 -18.47
N LYS A 49 3.18 -7.96 -18.69
CA LYS A 49 4.42 -7.82 -19.46
C LYS A 49 5.59 -8.54 -18.79
N ALA A 50 5.67 -8.50 -17.47
CA ALA A 50 6.69 -9.21 -16.71
C ALA A 50 6.55 -10.73 -16.87
N THR A 51 5.32 -11.26 -16.80
CA THR A 51 5.05 -12.69 -17.01
C THR A 51 5.35 -13.14 -18.44
N GLU A 52 4.99 -12.35 -19.45
CA GLU A 52 5.34 -12.63 -20.86
C GLU A 52 6.85 -12.62 -21.07
N THR A 53 7.55 -11.66 -20.48
CA THR A 53 9.02 -11.55 -20.58
C THR A 53 9.70 -12.74 -19.91
N GLN A 54 9.24 -13.15 -18.73
CA GLN A 54 9.74 -14.34 -18.03
C GLN A 54 9.50 -15.61 -18.85
N ARG A 55 8.30 -15.76 -19.44
CA ARG A 55 7.96 -16.88 -20.32
C ARG A 55 8.85 -16.93 -21.56
N ALA A 56 9.07 -15.79 -22.23
CA ALA A 56 9.94 -15.72 -23.39
C ALA A 56 11.40 -16.02 -23.06
N MET A 57 11.90 -15.58 -21.90
CA MET A 57 13.25 -15.92 -21.43
C MET A 57 13.38 -17.42 -21.14
N PHE A 58 12.39 -18.02 -20.46
CA PHE A 58 12.40 -19.44 -20.13
C PHE A 58 12.38 -20.32 -21.39
N GLN A 59 11.55 -19.97 -22.37
CA GLN A 59 11.51 -20.67 -23.66
C GLN A 59 12.82 -20.55 -24.45
N LYS A 60 13.53 -19.42 -24.34
CA LYS A 60 14.86 -19.23 -24.96
C LYS A 60 15.97 -20.03 -24.28
N MET A 61 15.79 -20.50 -23.06
CA MET A 61 16.76 -21.37 -22.37
C MET A 61 16.59 -22.85 -22.74
N ALA A 62 15.44 -23.25 -23.27
CA ALA A 62 15.14 -24.62 -23.71
C ALA A 62 16.16 -25.24 -24.69
N PRO A 63 16.67 -24.53 -25.72
CA PRO A 63 17.59 -25.11 -26.70
C PRO A 63 19.05 -25.25 -26.23
N VAL A 64 19.39 -24.90 -24.98
CA VAL A 64 20.77 -24.95 -24.45
C VAL A 64 21.07 -26.26 -23.69
N ALA A 65 20.09 -27.15 -23.52
CA ALA A 65 20.27 -28.44 -22.87
C ALA A 65 20.87 -29.47 -23.86
N ASP A 66 22.17 -29.71 -23.77
CA ASP A 66 22.96 -30.54 -24.72
C ASP A 66 22.71 -32.07 -24.63
N THR A 67 21.81 -32.55 -23.77
CA THR A 67 21.46 -34.00 -23.70
C THR A 67 19.96 -34.25 -23.82
N SER A 68 19.60 -35.30 -24.56
CA SER A 68 18.20 -35.69 -24.82
C SER A 68 17.38 -35.99 -23.57
N LEU A 69 18.04 -36.46 -22.50
CA LEU A 69 17.43 -36.73 -21.19
C LEU A 69 17.13 -35.45 -20.39
N ASP A 70 17.90 -34.39 -20.62
CA ASP A 70 17.66 -33.06 -20.04
C ASP A 70 16.58 -32.31 -20.81
N GLN A 71 16.42 -32.58 -22.11
CA GLN A 71 15.40 -31.97 -22.95
C GLN A 71 13.96 -32.37 -22.54
N GLU A 72 13.70 -33.64 -22.24
CA GLU A 72 12.37 -34.12 -21.82
C GLU A 72 11.96 -33.60 -20.43
N LYS A 73 12.92 -33.53 -19.49
CA LYS A 73 12.71 -32.91 -18.18
C LYS A 73 12.46 -31.41 -18.32
N PHE A 74 13.21 -30.75 -19.21
CA PHE A 74 13.03 -29.33 -19.46
C PHE A 74 11.68 -29.02 -20.11
N SER A 75 11.21 -29.83 -21.06
CA SER A 75 9.89 -29.61 -21.68
C SER A 75 8.77 -29.76 -20.67
N THR A 76 8.85 -30.74 -19.76
CA THR A 76 7.87 -30.90 -18.67
C THR A 76 7.86 -29.69 -17.73
N LEU A 77 9.06 -29.20 -17.36
CA LEU A 77 9.20 -27.98 -16.54
C LEU A 77 8.69 -26.73 -17.27
N ALA A 78 8.95 -26.62 -18.57
CA ALA A 78 8.48 -25.52 -19.40
C ALA A 78 6.96 -25.51 -19.51
N ASP A 79 6.33 -26.67 -19.70
CA ASP A 79 4.87 -26.79 -19.76
C ASP A 79 4.22 -26.47 -18.40
N GLU A 80 4.83 -26.89 -17.29
CA GLU A 80 4.34 -26.56 -15.96
C GLU A 80 4.53 -25.07 -15.63
N PHE A 81 5.66 -24.49 -16.02
CA PHE A 81 5.90 -23.05 -15.92
C PHE A 81 4.91 -22.25 -16.79
N ASP A 82 4.65 -22.70 -18.01
CA ASP A 82 3.66 -22.13 -18.92
C ASP A 82 2.28 -22.13 -18.27
N ARG A 83 1.89 -23.27 -17.68
CA ARG A 83 0.60 -23.41 -16.99
C ARG A 83 0.49 -22.50 -15.76
N MET A 84 1.57 -22.30 -15.02
CA MET A 84 1.59 -21.43 -13.84
C MET A 84 1.63 -19.93 -14.18
N THR A 85 2.22 -19.57 -15.32
CA THR A 85 2.40 -18.16 -15.74
C THR A 85 1.37 -17.68 -16.75
N LYS A 86 0.61 -18.59 -17.37
CA LYS A 86 -0.46 -18.24 -18.29
C LYS A 86 -1.54 -17.47 -17.56
N MET A 87 -1.61 -16.18 -17.87
CA MET A 87 -2.57 -15.25 -17.31
C MET A 87 -3.87 -15.33 -18.10
N GLU A 88 -5.02 -15.35 -17.40
CA GLU A 88 -6.29 -15.29 -18.10
C GLU A 88 -6.55 -13.88 -18.66
N PRO A 89 -7.16 -13.73 -19.85
CA PRO A 89 -7.33 -12.43 -20.49
C PRO A 89 -8.12 -11.40 -19.69
N TRP A 90 -9.05 -11.85 -18.83
CA TRP A 90 -9.81 -10.96 -17.95
C TRP A 90 -8.93 -10.43 -16.81
N PHE A 91 -8.01 -11.25 -16.28
CA PHE A 91 -7.11 -10.87 -15.19
C PHE A 91 -6.04 -9.91 -15.69
N GLU A 92 -5.54 -10.11 -16.91
CA GLU A 92 -4.65 -9.16 -17.59
C GLU A 92 -5.29 -7.76 -17.68
N LYS A 93 -6.54 -7.67 -18.20
CA LYS A 93 -7.28 -6.39 -18.24
C LYS A 93 -7.46 -5.80 -16.85
N TRP A 94 -7.75 -6.64 -15.87
CA TRP A 94 -7.88 -6.21 -14.48
C TRP A 94 -6.56 -5.67 -13.92
N CYS A 95 -5.41 -6.24 -14.25
CA CYS A 95 -4.11 -5.73 -13.83
C CYS A 95 -3.83 -4.33 -14.35
N TYR A 96 -4.21 -4.02 -15.60
CA TYR A 96 -4.09 -2.66 -16.14
C TYR A 96 -5.03 -1.68 -15.41
N ILE A 97 -6.32 -2.00 -15.32
CA ILE A 97 -7.32 -1.11 -14.71
C ILE A 97 -7.05 -0.94 -13.21
N GLY A 98 -6.83 -2.05 -12.51
CA GLY A 98 -6.53 -2.10 -11.09
C GLY A 98 -5.19 -1.42 -10.78
N GLY A 99 -4.15 -1.66 -11.58
CA GLY A 99 -2.87 -0.97 -11.42
C GLY A 99 -3.01 0.55 -11.54
N SER A 100 -3.69 1.04 -12.58
CA SER A 100 -3.92 2.48 -12.77
C SER A 100 -4.79 3.10 -11.67
N LEU A 101 -5.90 2.46 -11.30
CA LEU A 101 -6.79 2.94 -10.24
C LEU A 101 -6.09 2.92 -8.88
N GLY A 102 -5.32 1.87 -8.60
CA GLY A 102 -4.53 1.75 -7.38
C GLY A 102 -3.48 2.84 -7.26
N ILE A 103 -2.79 3.20 -8.35
CA ILE A 103 -1.87 4.35 -8.35
C ILE A 103 -2.61 5.64 -7.99
N LEU A 104 -3.79 5.89 -8.58
CA LEU A 104 -4.59 7.09 -8.27
C LEU A 104 -5.01 7.13 -6.79
N ILE A 105 -5.45 5.99 -6.24
CA ILE A 105 -5.84 5.88 -4.83
C ILE A 105 -4.63 6.10 -3.91
N SER A 106 -3.48 5.50 -4.23
CA SER A 106 -2.24 5.69 -3.46
C SER A 106 -1.73 7.13 -3.51
N LEU A 107 -1.81 7.80 -4.66
CA LEU A 107 -1.46 9.23 -4.78
C LEU A 107 -2.41 10.12 -3.97
N PHE A 108 -3.71 9.82 -4.00
CA PHE A 108 -4.70 10.52 -3.17
C PHE A 108 -4.44 10.30 -1.67
N TYR A 109 -4.04 9.09 -1.28
CA TYR A 109 -3.64 8.76 0.08
C TYR A 109 -2.38 9.52 0.54
N ILE A 110 -1.34 9.60 -0.32
CA ILE A 110 -0.15 10.43 -0.07
C ILE A 110 -0.56 11.89 0.09
N PHE A 111 -1.39 12.41 -0.82
CA PHE A 111 -1.89 13.78 -0.77
C PHE A 111 -2.61 14.07 0.55
N SER A 112 -3.50 13.17 0.98
CA SER A 112 -4.18 13.31 2.26
C SER A 112 -3.22 13.24 3.46
N SER A 113 -2.16 12.43 3.38
CA SER A 113 -1.14 12.34 4.42
C SER A 113 -0.31 13.62 4.52
N ILE A 114 0.00 14.26 3.39
CA ILE A 114 0.63 15.60 3.36
C ILE A 114 -0.31 16.64 3.96
N TRP A 115 -1.60 16.58 3.64
CA TRP A 115 -2.60 17.50 4.22
C TRP A 115 -2.69 17.38 5.75
N LEU A 116 -2.54 16.15 6.26
CA LEU A 116 -2.45 15.86 7.70
C LEU A 116 -1.18 16.44 8.32
N LEU A 117 -0.03 16.37 7.63
CA LEU A 117 1.23 16.99 8.09
C LEU A 117 1.13 18.51 8.20
N LEU A 118 0.38 19.13 7.29
CA LEU A 118 0.19 20.58 7.25
C LEU A 118 -0.89 21.08 8.23
N LEU A 119 -1.46 20.20 9.05
CA LEU A 119 -2.49 20.51 10.05
C LEU A 119 -3.70 21.30 9.51
N LYS A 120 -3.98 21.17 8.20
CA LYS A 120 -5.04 21.92 7.54
C LYS A 120 -6.44 21.52 8.04
N LYS A 121 -7.36 22.49 8.04
CA LYS A 121 -8.79 22.25 8.34
C LYS A 121 -9.32 21.14 7.43
N GLY A 122 -9.91 20.11 8.03
CA GLY A 122 -10.46 18.97 7.31
C GLY A 122 -9.47 17.85 6.94
N ALA A 123 -8.18 17.96 7.27
CA ALA A 123 -7.19 16.93 6.96
C ALA A 123 -7.57 15.53 7.49
N ILE A 124 -8.12 15.48 8.72
CA ILE A 124 -8.61 14.24 9.33
C ILE A 124 -9.71 13.59 8.47
N ARG A 125 -10.65 14.38 7.93
CA ARG A 125 -11.76 13.86 7.10
C ARG A 125 -11.25 13.29 5.80
N TYR A 126 -10.32 13.98 5.13
CA TYR A 126 -9.68 13.45 3.93
C TYR A 126 -8.90 12.17 4.22
N PHE A 127 -8.21 12.10 5.36
CA PHE A 127 -7.42 10.93 5.74
C PHE A 127 -8.30 9.70 5.99
N TYR A 128 -9.42 9.86 6.71
CA TYR A 128 -10.41 8.79 6.86
C TYR A 128 -10.98 8.33 5.53
N PHE A 129 -11.33 9.28 4.66
CA PHE A 129 -11.89 8.95 3.34
C PHE A 129 -10.87 8.21 2.47
N ALA A 130 -9.64 8.72 2.37
CA ALA A 130 -8.57 8.08 1.62
C ALA A 130 -8.25 6.67 2.15
N SER A 131 -8.18 6.50 3.47
CA SER A 131 -7.93 5.20 4.11
C SER A 131 -9.08 4.21 3.84
N ALA A 132 -10.34 4.65 3.90
CA ALA A 132 -11.48 3.79 3.62
C ALA A 132 -11.48 3.31 2.16
N VAL A 133 -11.19 4.21 1.22
CA VAL A 133 -11.06 3.89 -0.21
C VAL A 133 -9.89 2.92 -0.44
N ASP A 134 -8.74 3.14 0.20
CA ASP A 134 -7.58 2.25 0.09
C ASP A 134 -7.84 0.84 0.63
N ILE A 135 -8.54 0.73 1.76
CA ILE A 135 -8.96 -0.57 2.33
C ILE A 135 -9.92 -1.29 1.38
N LEU A 136 -10.96 -0.61 0.88
CA LEU A 136 -11.93 -1.20 -0.04
C LEU A 136 -11.27 -1.67 -1.34
N PHE A 137 -10.34 -0.88 -1.87
CA PHE A 137 -9.59 -1.25 -3.06
C PHE A 137 -8.65 -2.44 -2.80
N SER A 138 -7.95 -2.45 -1.67
CA SER A 138 -7.09 -3.56 -1.25
C SER A 138 -7.88 -4.86 -1.06
N LEU A 139 -9.09 -4.80 -0.51
CA LEU A 139 -10.01 -5.94 -0.42
C LEU A 139 -10.42 -6.44 -1.80
N THR A 140 -10.81 -5.53 -2.70
CA THR A 140 -11.18 -5.88 -4.09
C THR A 140 -10.01 -6.56 -4.80
N LYS A 141 -8.80 -6.01 -4.70
CA LYS A 141 -7.57 -6.60 -5.20
C LYS A 141 -7.31 -7.98 -4.60
N GLY A 142 -7.51 -8.13 -3.29
CA GLY A 142 -7.37 -9.41 -2.61
C GLY A 142 -8.33 -10.48 -3.16
N ILE A 143 -9.62 -10.13 -3.31
CA ILE A 143 -10.64 -11.03 -3.85
C ILE A 143 -10.28 -11.43 -5.28
N VAL A 144 -9.92 -10.46 -6.14
CA VAL A 144 -9.57 -10.74 -7.53
C VAL A 144 -8.31 -11.59 -7.63
N ALA A 145 -7.30 -11.33 -6.81
CA ALA A 145 -6.07 -12.11 -6.77
C ALA A 145 -6.29 -13.54 -6.23
N PHE A 146 -7.27 -13.75 -5.36
CA PHE A 146 -7.65 -15.07 -4.85
C PHE A 146 -8.30 -15.94 -5.93
N TYR A 147 -9.14 -15.36 -6.78
CA TYR A 147 -9.73 -16.06 -7.92
C TYR A 147 -8.79 -16.12 -9.15
N GLY A 148 -7.67 -15.40 -9.12
CA GLY A 148 -6.67 -15.43 -10.18
C GLY A 148 -5.93 -16.78 -10.19
N PRO A 149 -5.83 -17.47 -11.34
CA PRO A 149 -5.25 -18.83 -11.42
C PRO A 149 -3.72 -18.87 -11.33
N SER A 150 -3.06 -17.87 -10.73
CA SER A 150 -1.59 -17.75 -10.73
C SER A 150 -0.99 -17.74 -9.32
N ALA A 151 0.19 -18.34 -9.17
CA ALA A 151 0.98 -18.25 -7.93
C ALA A 151 1.29 -16.79 -7.53
N SER A 152 1.40 -15.89 -8.52
CA SER A 152 1.54 -14.45 -8.31
C SER A 152 0.31 -13.79 -7.67
N GLY A 153 -0.89 -14.35 -7.87
CA GLY A 153 -2.13 -13.92 -7.22
C GLY A 153 -2.08 -14.14 -5.71
N VAL A 154 -1.61 -15.29 -5.25
CA VAL A 154 -1.50 -15.61 -3.81
C VAL A 154 -0.54 -14.67 -3.09
N MET A 155 0.62 -14.36 -3.69
CA MET A 155 1.54 -13.38 -3.11
C MET A 155 0.92 -11.98 -3.04
N SER A 156 0.21 -11.58 -4.10
CA SER A 156 -0.50 -10.30 -4.16
C SER A 156 -1.59 -10.19 -3.10
N PHE A 157 -2.30 -11.30 -2.81
CA PHE A 157 -3.29 -11.38 -1.73
C PHE A 157 -2.66 -11.17 -0.35
N ALA A 158 -1.57 -11.90 -0.06
CA ALA A 158 -0.85 -11.74 1.22
C ALA A 158 -0.36 -10.31 1.42
N GLN A 159 0.18 -9.69 0.37
CA GLN A 159 0.61 -8.29 0.41
C GLN A 159 -0.54 -7.32 0.69
N SER A 160 -1.73 -7.55 0.10
CA SER A 160 -2.91 -6.73 0.37
C SER A 160 -3.38 -6.82 1.82
N LEU A 161 -3.34 -8.02 2.43
CA LEU A 161 -3.72 -8.20 3.83
C LEU A 161 -2.81 -7.42 4.78
N VAL A 162 -1.49 -7.46 4.53
CA VAL A 162 -0.51 -6.70 5.30
C VAL A 162 -0.76 -5.20 5.18
N GLY A 163 -1.03 -4.70 3.96
CA GLY A 163 -1.36 -3.29 3.73
C GLY A 163 -2.59 -2.83 4.52
N ILE A 164 -3.68 -3.61 4.48
CA ILE A 164 -4.90 -3.34 5.25
C ILE A 164 -4.60 -3.28 6.75
N GLY A 165 -3.78 -4.20 7.27
CA GLY A 165 -3.38 -4.21 8.68
C GLY A 165 -2.68 -2.91 9.10
N PHE A 166 -1.72 -2.42 8.30
CA PHE A 166 -1.03 -1.16 8.57
C PHE A 166 -1.96 0.06 8.54
N VAL A 167 -2.84 0.14 7.53
CA VAL A 167 -3.81 1.25 7.42
C VAL A 167 -4.81 1.22 8.58
N ALA A 168 -5.29 0.04 8.99
CA ALA A 168 -6.18 -0.11 10.13
C ALA A 168 -5.52 0.35 11.44
N VAL A 169 -4.24 0.03 11.66
CA VAL A 169 -3.48 0.51 12.82
C VAL A 169 -3.35 2.05 12.80
N LEU A 170 -3.04 2.65 11.65
CA LEU A 170 -2.97 4.11 11.54
C LEU A 170 -4.32 4.79 11.80
N LEU A 171 -5.41 4.20 11.31
CA LEU A 171 -6.76 4.67 11.59
C LEU A 171 -7.09 4.59 13.08
N PHE A 172 -6.73 3.50 13.74
CA PHE A 172 -6.95 3.34 15.18
C PHE A 172 -6.16 4.39 15.99
N ILE A 173 -4.89 4.65 15.64
CA ILE A 173 -4.09 5.69 16.30
C ILE A 173 -4.72 7.07 16.05
N THR A 174 -5.17 7.35 14.82
CA THR A 174 -5.82 8.63 14.46
C THR A 174 -7.14 8.83 15.21
N ALA A 175 -7.91 7.76 15.40
CA ALA A 175 -9.19 7.80 16.11
C ALA A 175 -9.04 7.94 17.63
N SER A 176 -8.00 7.34 18.20
CA SER A 176 -7.71 7.41 19.65
C SER A 176 -6.93 8.67 20.06
N SER A 177 -6.35 9.39 19.11
CA SER A 177 -5.58 10.60 19.37
C SER A 177 -6.47 11.84 19.56
N ASP A 178 -6.01 12.76 20.41
CA ASP A 178 -6.71 14.03 20.65
C ASP A 178 -6.69 14.92 19.39
N GLN A 179 -7.88 15.30 18.94
CA GLN A 179 -8.10 16.10 17.73
C GLN A 179 -8.15 17.62 18.02
N THR A 180 -8.02 18.04 19.28
CA THR A 180 -8.03 19.46 19.68
C THR A 180 -6.95 20.29 18.99
N VAL A 181 -5.82 19.67 18.62
CA VAL A 181 -4.69 20.29 17.88
C VAL A 181 -5.15 20.94 16.56
N PHE A 182 -6.16 20.39 15.90
CA PHE A 182 -6.67 20.92 14.63
C PHE A 182 -7.67 22.08 14.81
N GLN A 183 -8.18 22.31 16.03
CA GLN A 183 -9.06 23.43 16.33
C GLN A 183 -8.28 24.68 16.74
N GLU A 184 -7.12 24.54 17.39
CA GLU A 184 -6.30 25.69 17.82
C GLU A 184 -5.75 26.50 16.62
N GLU A 185 -5.37 25.84 15.51
CA GLU A 185 -4.95 26.55 14.29
C GLU A 185 -6.11 27.30 13.60
N VAL A 186 -7.36 26.88 13.82
CA VAL A 186 -8.53 27.55 13.22
C VAL A 186 -8.76 28.93 13.82
N GLY A 187 -8.40 29.12 15.10
CA GLY A 187 -8.59 30.38 15.81
C GLY A 187 -7.50 31.44 15.55
N GLN A 188 -6.40 31.08 14.87
CA GLN A 188 -5.28 31.99 14.59
C GLN A 188 -5.23 32.46 13.12
N SER A 189 -6.05 31.88 12.23
CA SER A 189 -6.17 32.24 10.80
C SER A 189 -7.38 33.12 10.52
#